data_AF-A0A973RU80-F1
#
_entry.id   AF-A0A973RU80-F1
#
_cell.length_a   1.000
_cell.length_b   1.000
_cell.length_c   1.000
_cell.angle_alpha   90.00
_cell.angle_beta   90.00
_cell.angle_gamma   90.00
#
_symmetry.space_group_name_H-M   'P 1'
#
loop_
_entity.id
_entity.type
_entity.pdbx_description
1 polymer ?
#
loop_
_entity_poly.entity_id
_entity_poly.type
_entity_poly.pdbx_seq_one_letter_code
_entity_poly.pdbx_strand_id
1 'polypeptide(L)'
;MFELVRRGSAAEEQFAQEQRILFRLAELVGQVAHNEAGPPPFFDHHAGWRIGPTAWQVAIAEPAPLVRDRIADALGERPPEPLGE
;
A
#
# COMPACT_ATOMS: atom_id res chain seq x y z
N MET A 1 9.93 6.99 -15.35
CA MET A 1 9.36 6.67 -14.02
C MET A 1 8.33 5.54 -14.11
N PHE A 2 7.34 5.60 -15.00
CA PHE A 2 6.37 4.50 -15.22
C PHE A 2 6.95 3.17 -15.74
N GLU A 3 7.94 3.20 -16.66
CA GLU A 3 8.71 2.00 -17.02
C GLU A 3 9.45 1.39 -15.82
N LEU A 4 9.86 2.21 -14.85
CA LEU A 4 10.58 1.75 -13.66
C LEU A 4 9.62 1.13 -12.63
N VAL A 5 8.42 1.70 -12.46
CA VAL A 5 7.36 1.10 -11.61
C VAL A 5 6.87 -0.22 -12.24
N ARG A 6 6.63 -0.24 -13.55
CA ARG A 6 6.18 -1.44 -14.29
C ARG A 6 7.26 -2.53 -14.36
N ARG A 7 8.55 -2.17 -14.56
CA ARG A 7 9.68 -3.12 -14.46
C ARG A 7 9.90 -3.59 -13.03
N GLY A 8 9.66 -2.72 -12.05
CA GLY A 8 9.63 -3.09 -10.63
C GLY A 8 8.55 -4.13 -10.36
N SER A 9 7.37 -3.98 -10.98
CA SER A 9 6.27 -4.94 -10.85
C SER A 9 6.52 -6.28 -11.57
N ALA A 10 7.24 -6.29 -12.69
CA ALA A 10 7.72 -7.55 -13.27
C ALA A 10 8.80 -8.25 -12.40
N ALA A 11 9.56 -7.47 -11.61
CA ALA A 11 10.44 -8.01 -10.58
C ALA A 11 9.69 -8.42 -9.30
N GLU A 12 8.41 -8.04 -9.13
CA GLU A 12 7.59 -8.42 -7.97
C GLU A 12 7.32 -9.92 -7.87
N GLU A 13 7.38 -10.67 -8.97
CA GLU A 13 7.31 -12.15 -8.91
C GLU A 13 8.42 -12.75 -8.04
N GLN A 14 9.53 -12.03 -7.82
CA GLN A 14 10.65 -12.46 -6.99
C GLN A 14 10.54 -12.00 -5.52
N PHE A 15 9.62 -11.08 -5.21
CA PHE A 15 9.47 -10.54 -3.86
C PHE A 15 8.59 -11.41 -2.97
N ALA A 16 8.90 -11.43 -1.68
CA ALA A 16 8.05 -12.05 -0.67
C ALA A 16 6.67 -11.36 -0.64
N GLN A 17 5.64 -12.08 -0.22
CA GLN A 17 4.26 -11.59 -0.28
C GLN A 17 4.09 -10.26 0.46
N GLU A 18 4.79 -10.06 1.57
CA GLU A 18 4.77 -8.84 2.38
C GLU A 18 5.33 -7.63 1.61
N GLN A 19 6.41 -7.83 0.86
CA GLN A 19 7.04 -6.79 0.05
C GLN A 19 6.12 -6.35 -1.10
N ARG A 20 5.38 -7.28 -1.71
CA ARG A 20 4.39 -6.95 -2.75
C ARG A 20 3.29 -6.04 -2.23
N ILE A 21 2.80 -6.29 -1.02
CA ILE A 21 1.74 -5.47 -0.40
C ILE A 21 2.27 -4.04 -0.15
N LEU A 22 3.51 -3.89 0.32
CA LEU A 22 4.16 -2.59 0.50
C LEU A 22 4.34 -1.82 -0.81
N PHE A 23 4.83 -2.49 -1.87
CA PHE A 23 4.96 -1.86 -3.19
C PHE A 23 3.60 -1.44 -3.75
N ARG A 24 2.58 -2.28 -3.59
CA ARG A 24 1.22 -1.93 -4.00
C ARG A 24 0.69 -0.73 -3.24
N LEU A 25 0.92 -0.63 -1.94
CA LEU A 25 0.53 0.54 -1.14
C LEU A 25 1.24 1.81 -1.64
N ALA A 26 2.55 1.73 -1.90
CA ALA A 26 3.32 2.86 -2.42
C ALA A 26 2.83 3.31 -3.81
N GLU A 27 2.46 2.37 -4.68
CA GLU A 27 1.88 2.65 -5.98
C GLU A 27 0.55 3.43 -5.84
N LEU A 28 -0.35 2.98 -4.97
CA LEU A 28 -1.62 3.65 -4.72
C LEU A 28 -1.45 5.08 -4.21
N VAL A 29 -0.51 5.30 -3.29
CA VAL A 29 -0.15 6.64 -2.79
C VAL A 29 0.38 7.51 -3.93
N GLY A 30 1.24 6.96 -4.79
CA GLY A 30 1.74 7.67 -5.97
C GLY A 30 0.64 8.06 -6.96
N GLN A 31 -0.34 7.19 -7.17
CA GLN A 31 -1.50 7.45 -8.04
C GLN A 31 -2.38 8.57 -7.48
N VAL A 32 -2.65 8.56 -6.16
CA VAL A 32 -3.39 9.65 -5.50
C VAL A 32 -2.62 10.95 -5.59
N ALA A 33 -1.33 10.95 -5.26
CA ALA A 33 -0.50 12.15 -5.35
C ALA A 33 -0.48 12.73 -6.78
N HIS A 34 -0.43 11.88 -7.80
CA HIS A 34 -0.54 12.31 -9.19
C HIS A 34 -1.90 12.94 -9.50
N ASN A 35 -3.00 12.33 -9.05
CA ASN A 35 -4.33 12.86 -9.27
C ASN A 35 -4.53 14.23 -8.61
N GLU A 36 -3.97 14.44 -7.41
CA GLU A 36 -4.05 15.71 -6.69
C GLU A 36 -3.12 16.78 -7.25
N ALA A 37 -2.05 16.40 -7.95
CA ALA A 37 -1.01 17.33 -8.41
C ALA A 37 -1.42 18.18 -9.63
N GLY A 38 -2.51 17.86 -10.32
CA GLY A 38 -2.84 18.60 -11.53
C GLY A 38 -4.18 18.21 -12.17
N PRO A 39 -4.52 18.92 -13.26
CA PRO A 39 -5.72 18.60 -14.01
C PRO A 39 -5.59 17.21 -14.68
N PRO A 40 -6.72 16.63 -15.11
CA PRO A 40 -6.77 15.32 -15.77
C PRO A 40 -5.76 15.18 -16.93
N PRO A 41 -5.37 13.95 -17.29
CA PRO A 41 -6.01 12.69 -16.92
C PRO A 41 -5.59 12.15 -15.55
N PHE A 42 -6.57 11.72 -14.76
CA PHE A 42 -6.32 10.99 -13.53
C PHE A 42 -5.91 9.54 -13.83
N PHE A 43 -5.03 8.98 -13.01
CA PHE A 43 -4.51 7.62 -13.20
C PHE A 43 -5.56 6.56 -12.85
N ASP A 44 -6.11 6.67 -11.64
CA ASP A 44 -7.18 5.82 -11.12
C ASP A 44 -7.94 6.61 -10.05
N HIS A 45 -9.20 6.94 -10.32
CA HIS A 45 -10.06 7.65 -9.38
C HIS A 45 -10.34 6.88 -8.10
N HIS A 46 -10.18 5.56 -8.13
CA HIS A 46 -10.41 4.68 -6.99
C HIS A 46 -9.14 4.36 -6.21
N ALA A 47 -7.98 4.90 -6.60
CA ALA A 47 -6.71 4.64 -5.94
C ALA A 47 -6.78 4.89 -4.42
N GLY A 48 -7.40 6.00 -4.01
CA GLY A 48 -7.56 6.36 -2.60
C GLY A 48 -8.39 5.35 -1.79
N TRP A 49 -9.47 4.81 -2.36
CA TRP A 49 -10.33 3.83 -1.70
C TRP A 49 -9.62 2.52 -1.39
N ARG A 50 -8.59 2.17 -2.16
CA ARG A 50 -7.82 0.93 -1.96
C ARG A 50 -6.71 1.07 -0.91
N ILE A 51 -6.30 2.31 -0.56
CA ILE A 51 -5.20 2.53 0.38
C ILE A 51 -5.50 1.91 1.74
N GLY A 52 -6.69 2.14 2.29
CA GLY A 52 -7.10 1.59 3.59
C GLY A 52 -6.96 0.07 3.66
N PRO A 53 -7.71 -0.70 2.85
CA PRO A 53 -7.63 -2.16 2.83
C PRO A 53 -6.21 -2.71 2.56
N THR A 54 -5.40 -2.05 1.72
CA THR A 54 -4.02 -2.48 1.47
C THR A 54 -3.10 -2.18 2.66
N ALA A 55 -3.23 -1.02 3.31
CA ALA A 55 -2.49 -0.69 4.53
C ALA A 55 -2.85 -1.65 5.68
N TRP A 56 -4.11 -2.07 5.75
CA TRP A 56 -4.58 -3.13 6.65
C TRP A 56 -3.86 -4.46 6.42
N GLN A 57 -3.66 -4.87 5.18
CA GLN A 57 -2.89 -6.07 4.85
C GLN A 57 -1.42 -5.95 5.26
N VAL A 58 -0.81 -4.76 5.12
CA VAL A 58 0.55 -4.49 5.64
C VAL A 58 0.59 -4.69 7.15
N ALA A 59 -0.37 -4.11 7.88
CA ALA A 59 -0.39 -4.22 9.34
C ALA A 59 -0.59 -5.66 9.84
N ILE A 60 -1.32 -6.51 9.12
CA ILE A 60 -1.45 -7.93 9.48
C ILE A 60 -0.13 -8.68 9.27
N ALA A 61 0.58 -8.38 8.18
CA ALA A 61 1.83 -9.04 7.81
C ALA A 61 3.06 -8.53 8.59
N GLU A 62 2.95 -7.36 9.23
CA GLU A 62 4.07 -6.71 9.91
C GLU A 62 4.32 -7.29 11.31
N PRO A 63 5.50 -7.88 11.58
CA PRO A 63 5.83 -8.42 12.89
C PRO A 63 6.11 -7.35 13.95
N ALA A 64 6.52 -6.13 13.57
CA ALA A 64 6.87 -5.07 14.51
C ALA A 64 5.62 -4.34 15.05
N PRO A 65 5.30 -4.44 16.37
CA PRO A 65 4.08 -3.85 16.93
C PRO A 65 3.98 -2.34 16.72
N LEU A 66 5.11 -1.62 16.81
CA LEU A 66 5.18 -0.18 16.61
C LEU A 66 4.72 0.25 15.20
N VAL A 67 5.02 -0.55 14.18
CA VAL A 67 4.62 -0.23 12.80
C VAL A 67 3.13 -0.53 12.62
N ARG A 68 2.63 -1.62 13.21
CA ARG A 68 1.18 -1.92 13.23
C ARG A 68 0.38 -0.81 13.89
N ASP A 69 0.83 -0.31 15.04
CA ASP A 69 0.18 0.78 15.77
C ASP A 69 0.19 2.09 14.98
N ARG A 70 1.30 2.43 14.31
CA ARG A 70 1.35 3.62 13.44
C ARG A 70 0.38 3.52 12.26
N ILE A 71 0.23 2.34 11.67
CA ILE A 71 -0.74 2.13 10.60
C ILE A 71 -2.16 2.23 11.15
N ALA A 72 -2.43 1.65 12.33
CA ALA A 72 -3.71 1.77 13.01
C ALA A 72 -4.11 3.23 13.25
N ASP A 73 -3.19 4.02 13.81
CA ASP A 73 -3.40 5.43 14.10
C ASP A 73 -3.68 6.23 12.82
N ALA A 74 -2.95 5.94 11.74
CA ALA A 74 -3.14 6.61 10.45
C ALA A 74 -4.49 6.25 9.80
N LEU A 75 -4.99 5.03 10.04
CA LEU A 75 -6.28 4.57 9.52
C LEU A 75 -7.46 4.95 10.43
N GLY A 76 -7.19 5.34 11.68
CA GLY A 76 -8.22 5.64 12.69
C GLY A 76 -8.88 4.39 13.29
N GLU A 77 -8.39 3.19 12.96
CA GLU A 77 -8.94 1.90 13.41
C GLU A 77 -7.80 0.89 13.67
N ARG A 78 -7.97 0.05 14.69
CA ARG A 78 -6.93 -0.93 15.07
C ARG A 78 -7.01 -2.23 14.25
N PRO A 79 -5.90 -2.68 13.63
CA PRO A 79 -5.78 -3.99 13.01
C PRO A 79 -6.08 -5.13 13.99
N PRO A 80 -6.83 -6.20 13.61
CA PRO A 80 -6.98 -7.38 14.43
C PRO A 80 -5.61 -7.96 14.70
N GLU A 81 -5.47 -8.65 15.82
CA GLU A 81 -4.25 -9.38 16.11
C GLU A 81 -3.94 -10.35 14.97
N PRO A 82 -2.65 -10.55 14.61
CA PRO A 82 -2.30 -11.53 13.60
C PRO A 82 -2.86 -12.88 14.06
N LEU A 83 -3.47 -13.63 13.16
CA LEU A 83 -3.87 -15.01 13.45
C LEU A 83 -2.56 -15.78 13.72
N GLY A 84 -2.27 -15.99 15.00
CA GLY A 84 -1.15 -16.83 15.42
C GLY A 84 -1.46 -18.28 15.09
N GLU A 85 -0.58 -18.90 14.32
CA GLU A 85 -0.35 -20.34 14.32
C GLU A 85 1.12 -20.61 14.69
#